data_AF-A0A7Y2TJE5-F1
#
_entry.id   AF-A0A7Y2TJE5-F1
#
_cell.length_a   1.000
_cell.length_b   1.000
_cell.length_c   1.000
_cell.angle_alpha   90.00
_cell.angle_beta   90.00
_cell.angle_gamma   90.00
#
_symmetry.space_group_name_H-M   'P 1'
#
loop_
_entity.id
_entity.type
_entity.pdbx_description
1 polymer ?
#
loop_
_entity_poly.entity_id
_entity_poly.type
_entity_poly.pdbx_seq_one_letter_code
_entity_poly.pdbx_strand_id
1 'polypeptide(L)'
;MNNKIISDNIINIPYIYLEEDAIARFNFVLQGFKNEERYVFAIAQKTEDELIGEIGIHLDSEHNRAEIGYWIGEPFWGLGIATEAVGAILKFGFEELLLNKIHATHYVDNPASGKVLANNKMILEAELKDQYKMNDDYKSVYQYRLTRSEYLDTL
;
A
#
# COMPACT_ATOMS: atom_id res chain seq x y z
N MET A 1 0.21 18.01 -1.25
CA MET A 1 -0.62 16.79 -1.05
C MET A 1 -2.09 17.09 -0.68
N ASN A 2 -2.64 18.28 -0.96
CA ASN A 2 -4.04 18.60 -0.63
C ASN A 2 -5.00 18.10 -1.70
N ASN A 3 -5.10 16.79 -1.86
CA ASN A 3 -6.01 16.15 -2.79
C ASN A 3 -7.02 15.30 -2.02
N LYS A 4 -8.30 15.72 -2.05
CA LYS A 4 -9.39 15.06 -1.32
C LYS A 4 -9.59 13.62 -1.78
N ILE A 5 -9.41 13.34 -3.07
CA ILE A 5 -9.62 12.02 -3.63
C ILE A 5 -8.53 11.06 -3.12
N ILE A 6 -7.31 11.55 -2.91
CA ILE A 6 -6.22 10.78 -2.32
C ILE A 6 -6.50 10.51 -0.84
N SER A 7 -6.86 11.52 -0.05
CA SER A 7 -7.16 11.35 1.38
C SER A 7 -8.38 10.45 1.63
N ASP A 8 -9.40 10.52 0.78
CA ASP A 8 -10.61 9.69 0.91
C ASP A 8 -10.33 8.20 0.60
N ASN A 9 -9.21 7.90 -0.06
CA ASN A 9 -8.85 6.56 -0.52
C ASN A 9 -7.69 5.91 0.26
N ILE A 10 -7.11 6.61 1.24
CA ILE A 10 -5.96 6.13 2.00
C ILE A 10 -6.26 6.27 3.48
N ILE A 11 -6.11 5.16 4.19
CA ILE A 11 -6.27 5.12 5.63
C ILE A 11 -5.15 5.96 6.27
N ASN A 12 -5.52 6.92 7.12
CA ASN A 12 -4.62 7.77 7.91
C ASN A 12 -3.85 8.89 7.17
N ILE A 13 -4.31 9.38 6.01
CA ILE A 13 -3.81 10.66 5.46
C ILE A 13 -4.84 11.76 5.73
N PRO A 14 -4.50 12.80 6.51
CA PRO A 14 -5.44 13.89 6.80
C PRO A 14 -5.75 14.69 5.54
N TYR A 15 -7.00 15.17 5.45
CA TYR A 15 -7.40 16.15 4.45
C TYR A 15 -7.02 17.55 4.95
N ILE A 16 -6.25 18.28 4.14
CA ILE A 16 -5.29 19.33 4.54
C ILE A 16 -4.07 18.68 5.18
N TYR A 17 -3.04 18.49 4.36
CA TYR A 17 -1.76 17.92 4.77
C TYR A 17 -0.80 19.06 5.11
N LEU A 18 -0.46 19.17 6.39
CA LEU A 18 0.42 20.19 6.93
C LEU A 18 1.87 19.69 7.02
N GLU A 19 2.80 20.60 7.26
CA GLU A 19 4.22 20.24 7.45
C GLU A 19 4.41 19.33 8.66
N GLU A 20 3.61 19.52 9.71
CA GLU A 20 3.61 18.63 10.89
C GLU A 20 3.19 17.20 10.55
N ASP A 21 2.25 17.00 9.63
CA ASP A 21 1.86 15.67 9.14
C ASP A 21 3.00 15.01 8.36
N ALA A 22 3.76 15.81 7.59
CA ALA A 22 4.96 15.34 6.89
C ALA A 22 6.04 14.87 7.87
N ILE A 23 6.30 15.65 8.93
CA ILE A 23 7.26 15.29 9.98
C ILE A 23 6.79 14.03 10.73
N ALA A 24 5.50 13.95 11.07
CA ALA A 24 4.93 12.78 11.72
C ALA A 24 5.05 11.54 10.84
N ARG A 25 4.74 11.63 9.55
CA ARG A 25 4.92 10.56 8.57
C ARG A 25 6.38 10.13 8.48
N PHE A 26 7.30 11.07 8.37
CA PHE A 26 8.74 10.80 8.29
C PHE A 26 9.26 10.05 9.53
N ASN A 27 8.88 10.50 10.72
CA ASN A 27 9.24 9.83 11.98
C ASN A 27 8.65 8.41 12.05
N PHE A 28 7.40 8.25 11.64
CA PHE A 28 6.74 6.95 11.59
C PHE A 28 7.48 5.96 10.67
N VAL A 29 7.92 6.44 9.50
CA VAL A 29 8.74 5.65 8.54
C VAL A 29 10.08 5.28 9.16
N LEU A 30 10.82 6.26 9.70
CA LEU A 30 12.15 6.02 10.27
C LEU A 30 12.13 5.05 11.46
N GLN A 31 11.16 5.19 12.36
CA GLN A 31 11.04 4.29 13.51
C GLN A 31 10.73 2.87 13.06
N GLY A 32 9.84 2.74 12.08
CA GLY A 32 9.45 1.46 11.53
C GLY A 32 10.58 0.70 10.87
N PHE A 33 11.40 1.42 10.11
CA PHE A 33 12.61 0.88 9.51
C PHE A 33 13.62 0.43 10.56
N LYS A 34 13.88 1.27 11.58
CA LYS A 34 14.80 0.96 12.68
C LYS A 34 14.40 -0.27 13.49
N ASN A 35 13.10 -0.50 13.63
CA ASN A 35 12.55 -1.64 14.36
C ASN A 35 12.31 -2.87 13.48
N GLU A 36 12.59 -2.79 12.18
CA GLU A 36 12.26 -3.84 11.20
C GLU A 36 10.76 -4.23 11.22
N GLU A 37 9.89 -3.27 11.52
CA GLU A 37 8.43 -3.47 11.57
C GLU A 37 7.76 -3.10 10.24
N ARG A 38 8.39 -2.21 9.47
CA ARG A 38 7.83 -1.70 8.22
C ARG A 38 8.92 -1.10 7.35
N TYR A 39 8.76 -1.27 6.05
CA TYR A 39 9.59 -0.64 5.03
C TYR A 39 8.68 0.21 4.16
N VAL A 40 8.96 1.52 4.09
CA VAL A 40 8.17 2.48 3.31
C VAL A 40 9.10 3.17 2.34
N PHE A 41 8.73 3.16 1.07
CA PHE A 41 9.50 3.68 -0.04
C PHE A 41 8.76 4.84 -0.70
N ALA A 42 9.48 5.92 -0.95
CA ALA A 42 9.02 6.97 -1.85
C ALA A 42 9.03 6.44 -3.29
N ILE A 43 7.97 6.73 -4.03
CA ILE A 43 7.89 6.51 -5.48
C ILE A 43 8.22 7.87 -6.12
N ALA A 44 9.29 7.92 -6.91
CA ALA A 44 9.78 9.16 -7.50
C ALA A 44 10.14 9.02 -8.98
N GLN A 45 10.07 10.14 -9.74
CA GLN A 45 10.53 10.16 -11.13
C GLN A 45 12.06 10.10 -11.16
N LYS A 46 12.62 9.20 -11.99
CA LYS A 46 14.09 9.01 -12.10
C LYS A 46 14.85 10.28 -12.52
N THR A 47 14.18 11.21 -13.18
CA THR A 47 14.81 12.39 -13.80
C THR A 47 14.76 13.64 -12.93
N GLU A 48 13.80 13.74 -12.00
CA GLU A 48 13.51 15.00 -11.28
C GLU A 48 13.41 14.84 -9.76
N ASP A 49 13.61 13.64 -9.22
CA ASP A 49 13.43 13.31 -7.78
C ASP A 49 12.07 13.79 -7.20
N GLU A 50 11.08 13.99 -8.08
CA GLU A 50 9.75 14.43 -7.72
C GLU A 50 9.00 13.27 -7.04
N LEU A 51 8.47 13.52 -5.84
CA LEU A 51 7.64 12.56 -5.12
C LEU A 51 6.30 12.37 -5.83
N ILE A 52 6.11 11.19 -6.42
CA ILE A 52 4.88 10.78 -7.12
C ILE A 52 3.91 10.09 -6.15
N GLY A 53 4.45 9.38 -5.17
CA GLY A 53 3.65 8.52 -4.30
C GLY A 53 4.49 7.79 -3.27
N GLU A 54 3.89 6.78 -2.66
CA GLU A 54 4.51 5.99 -1.62
C GLU A 54 4.00 4.55 -1.70
N ILE A 55 4.85 3.60 -1.34
CA ILE A 55 4.46 2.22 -1.12
C ILE A 55 5.12 1.69 0.14
N GLY A 56 4.36 0.99 0.96
CA GLY A 56 4.82 0.41 2.21
C GLY A 56 4.49 -1.06 2.31
N ILE A 57 5.31 -1.76 3.08
CA ILE A 57 5.07 -3.12 3.56
C ILE A 57 5.20 -3.13 5.09
N HIS A 58 4.16 -3.57 5.77
CA HIS A 58 4.01 -3.60 7.22
C HIS A 58 4.04 -5.04 7.70
N LEU A 59 5.03 -5.38 8.52
CA LEU A 59 5.31 -6.75 8.90
C LEU A 59 4.48 -7.20 10.10
N ASP A 60 3.98 -8.41 10.00
CA ASP A 60 3.51 -9.24 11.10
C ASP A 60 4.49 -10.42 11.21
N SER A 61 5.63 -10.14 11.84
CA SER A 61 6.77 -11.05 11.92
C SER A 61 6.43 -12.33 12.67
N GLU A 62 5.51 -12.28 13.64
CA GLU A 62 5.03 -13.45 14.37
C GLU A 62 4.35 -14.46 13.44
N HIS A 63 3.58 -13.98 12.46
CA HIS A 63 2.82 -14.82 11.53
C HIS A 63 3.48 -14.96 10.15
N ASN A 64 4.72 -14.45 9.98
CA ASN A 64 5.46 -14.44 8.73
C ASN A 64 4.62 -13.91 7.53
N ARG A 65 3.94 -12.79 7.76
CA ARG A 65 3.11 -12.13 6.74
C ARG A 65 3.27 -10.63 6.78
N ALA A 66 2.76 -9.95 5.77
CA ALA A 66 2.73 -8.50 5.74
C ALA A 66 1.49 -7.95 5.05
N GLU A 67 1.14 -6.71 5.39
CA GLU A 67 0.19 -5.88 4.64
C GLU A 67 0.96 -4.88 3.76
N ILE A 68 0.56 -4.71 2.51
CA ILE A 68 1.05 -3.63 1.66
C ILE A 68 -0.02 -2.55 1.49
N GLY A 69 0.44 -1.30 1.44
CA GLY A 69 -0.38 -0.13 1.17
C GLY A 69 0.37 0.84 0.27
N TYR A 70 -0.34 1.57 -0.58
CA TYR A 70 0.28 2.51 -1.51
C TYR A 70 -0.67 3.63 -1.90
N TRP A 71 -0.08 4.70 -2.41
CA TRP A 71 -0.80 5.77 -3.07
C TRP A 71 0.04 6.43 -4.15
N ILE A 72 -0.65 7.01 -5.13
CA ILE A 72 -0.07 7.75 -6.25
C ILE A 72 -0.80 9.08 -6.36
N GLY A 73 -0.06 10.15 -6.68
CA GLY A 73 -0.63 11.45 -7.01
C GLY A 73 -1.55 11.37 -8.23
N GLU A 74 -2.70 12.06 -8.18
CA GLU A 74 -3.71 12.05 -9.26
C GLU A 74 -3.13 12.35 -10.67
N PRO A 75 -2.19 13.30 -10.86
CA PRO A 75 -1.59 13.54 -12.18
C PRO A 75 -0.88 12.33 -12.79
N PHE A 76 -0.55 11.34 -11.97
CA PHE A 76 0.21 10.15 -12.35
C PHE A 76 -0.65 8.88 -12.42
N TRP A 77 -1.97 9.01 -12.29
CA TRP A 77 -2.90 7.88 -12.41
C TRP A 77 -3.00 7.37 -13.85
N GLY A 78 -3.32 6.09 -14.01
CA GLY A 78 -3.47 5.46 -15.33
C GLY A 78 -2.16 5.17 -16.08
N LEU A 79 -1.00 5.54 -15.51
CA LEU A 79 0.32 5.34 -16.11
C LEU A 79 0.98 4.00 -15.73
N GLY A 80 0.31 3.14 -14.97
CA GLY A 80 0.85 1.85 -14.53
C GLY A 80 1.84 1.91 -13.36
N ILE A 81 2.14 3.11 -12.82
CA ILE A 81 3.13 3.32 -11.76
C ILE A 81 2.79 2.52 -10.48
N ALA A 82 1.52 2.53 -10.05
CA ALA A 82 1.10 1.73 -8.90
C ALA A 82 1.31 0.22 -9.14
N THR A 83 1.06 -0.25 -10.36
CA THR A 83 1.26 -1.66 -10.73
C THR A 83 2.74 -2.04 -10.67
N GLU A 84 3.61 -1.20 -11.21
CA GLU A 84 5.07 -1.39 -11.12
C GLU A 84 5.55 -1.40 -9.66
N ALA A 85 5.12 -0.43 -8.86
CA ALA A 85 5.48 -0.34 -7.45
C ALA A 85 5.03 -1.57 -6.66
N VAL A 86 3.78 -2.03 -6.84
CA VAL A 86 3.27 -3.24 -6.17
C VAL A 86 4.06 -4.47 -6.61
N GLY A 87 4.42 -4.61 -7.89
CA GLY A 87 5.27 -5.72 -8.33
C GLY A 87 6.64 -5.71 -7.65
N ALA A 88 7.26 -4.53 -7.54
CA ALA A 88 8.55 -4.37 -6.87
C ALA A 88 8.49 -4.69 -5.37
N ILE A 89 7.45 -4.24 -4.65
CA ILE A 89 7.34 -4.50 -3.22
C ILE A 89 7.00 -5.98 -2.92
N LEU A 90 6.23 -6.64 -3.80
CA LEU A 90 5.97 -8.08 -3.67
C LEU A 90 7.24 -8.88 -3.86
N LYS A 91 8.06 -8.54 -4.87
CA LYS A 91 9.37 -9.15 -5.07
C LYS A 91 10.24 -8.99 -3.83
N PHE A 92 10.37 -7.77 -3.31
CA PHE A 92 11.11 -7.50 -2.08
C PHE A 92 10.59 -8.34 -0.90
N GLY A 93 9.28 -8.40 -0.70
CA GLY A 93 8.66 -9.16 0.40
C GLY A 93 8.89 -10.67 0.31
N PHE A 94 8.84 -11.27 -0.88
CA PHE A 94 9.00 -12.72 -1.04
C PHE A 94 10.45 -13.18 -1.21
N GLU A 95 11.30 -12.40 -1.89
CA GLU A 95 12.67 -12.78 -2.19
C GLU A 95 13.67 -12.32 -1.12
N GLU A 96 13.52 -11.11 -0.59
CA GLU A 96 14.46 -10.54 0.40
C GLU A 96 13.98 -10.76 1.83
N LEU A 97 12.71 -10.47 2.12
CA LEU A 97 12.13 -10.64 3.45
C LEU A 97 11.64 -12.07 3.73
N LEU A 98 11.63 -12.93 2.71
CA LEU A 98 11.22 -14.35 2.80
C LEU A 98 9.84 -14.57 3.41
N LEU A 99 8.90 -13.63 3.20
CA LEU A 99 7.56 -13.69 3.74
C LEU A 99 6.76 -14.86 3.16
N ASN A 100 5.85 -15.43 3.97
CA ASN A 100 4.98 -16.50 3.49
C ASN A 100 3.69 -15.97 2.83
N LYS A 101 3.13 -14.85 3.33
CA LYS A 101 1.90 -14.26 2.80
C LYS A 101 1.98 -12.74 2.78
N ILE A 102 1.55 -12.13 1.68
CA ILE A 102 1.36 -10.69 1.58
C ILE A 102 -0.10 -10.42 1.24
N HIS A 103 -0.71 -9.44 1.89
CA HIS A 103 -2.08 -9.03 1.63
C HIS A 103 -2.19 -7.51 1.50
N ALA A 104 -3.29 -7.06 0.92
CA ALA A 104 -3.60 -5.65 0.74
C ALA A 104 -5.11 -5.48 0.75
N THR A 105 -5.58 -4.35 1.26
CA THR A 105 -6.99 -3.98 1.21
C THR A 105 -7.22 -2.72 0.38
N HIS A 106 -8.41 -2.59 -0.20
CA HIS A 106 -8.86 -1.33 -0.78
C HIS A 106 -10.34 -1.14 -0.51
N TYR A 107 -10.78 0.12 -0.41
CA TYR A 107 -12.21 0.41 -0.27
C TYR A 107 -13.02 -0.11 -1.45
N VAL A 108 -14.23 -0.57 -1.17
CA VAL A 108 -15.17 -1.10 -2.18
C VAL A 108 -15.48 -0.06 -3.27
N ASP A 109 -15.48 1.22 -2.92
CA ASP A 109 -15.69 2.36 -3.83
C ASP A 109 -14.43 2.77 -4.62
N ASN A 110 -13.29 2.11 -4.38
CA ASN A 110 -12.03 2.31 -5.12
C ASN A 110 -11.61 1.08 -5.95
N PRO A 111 -12.31 0.75 -7.04
CA PRO A 111 -11.98 -0.41 -7.88
C PRO A 111 -10.64 -0.25 -8.63
N ALA A 112 -10.09 0.96 -8.73
CA ALA A 112 -8.80 1.18 -9.39
C ALA A 112 -7.65 0.51 -8.62
N SER A 113 -7.66 0.59 -7.28
CA SER A 113 -6.70 -0.12 -6.43
C SER A 113 -6.82 -1.63 -6.58
N GLY A 114 -8.05 -2.17 -6.62
CA GLY A 114 -8.28 -3.59 -6.88
C GLY A 114 -7.69 -4.09 -8.21
N LYS A 115 -7.76 -3.28 -9.28
CA LYS A 115 -7.13 -3.61 -10.57
C LYS A 115 -5.60 -3.71 -10.47
N VAL A 116 -4.97 -2.82 -9.71
CA VAL A 116 -3.52 -2.85 -9.49
C VAL A 116 -3.10 -4.14 -8.78
N LEU A 117 -3.85 -4.55 -7.76
CA LEU A 117 -3.60 -5.80 -7.02
C LEU A 117 -3.80 -7.03 -7.92
N ALA A 118 -4.89 -7.07 -8.68
CA ALA A 118 -5.18 -8.15 -9.62
C ALA A 118 -4.14 -8.26 -10.76
N ASN A 119 -3.65 -7.13 -11.27
CA ASN A 119 -2.60 -7.10 -12.29
C ASN A 119 -1.28 -7.71 -11.77
N ASN A 120 -1.04 -7.62 -10.46
CA ASN A 120 0.07 -8.26 -9.76
C ASN A 120 -0.24 -9.68 -9.27
N LYS A 121 -1.24 -10.33 -9.89
CA LYS A 121 -1.63 -11.73 -9.63
C LYS A 121 -2.10 -12.00 -8.20
N MET A 122 -2.31 -10.96 -7.39
CA MET A 122 -2.93 -11.14 -6.09
C MET A 122 -4.38 -11.60 -6.28
N ILE A 123 -4.82 -12.47 -5.39
CA ILE A 123 -6.11 -13.14 -5.44
C ILE A 123 -7.06 -12.44 -4.45
N LEU A 124 -8.26 -12.09 -4.92
CA LEU A 124 -9.33 -11.60 -4.06
C LEU A 124 -9.73 -12.71 -3.06
N GLU A 125 -9.53 -12.46 -1.77
CA GLU A 125 -9.76 -13.44 -0.71
C GLU A 125 -11.09 -13.21 0.01
N ALA A 126 -11.45 -11.95 0.25
CA ALA A 126 -12.66 -11.62 0.99
C ALA A 126 -13.18 -10.20 0.71
N GLU A 127 -14.46 -10.01 0.98
CA GLU A 127 -15.02 -8.70 1.33
C GLU A 127 -15.09 -8.60 2.84
N LEU A 128 -14.44 -7.60 3.42
CA LEU A 128 -14.49 -7.30 4.85
C LEU A 128 -15.49 -6.17 5.06
N LYS A 129 -16.68 -6.53 5.56
CA LYS A 129 -17.77 -5.57 5.83
C LYS A 129 -17.43 -4.70 7.04
N ASP A 130 -17.67 -3.40 6.91
CA ASP A 130 -17.54 -2.41 7.98
C ASP A 130 -16.18 -2.44 8.71
N GLN A 131 -15.12 -2.78 7.97
CA GLN A 131 -13.78 -3.02 8.50
C GLN A 131 -13.15 -1.77 9.14
N TYR A 132 -13.37 -0.60 8.56
CA TYR A 132 -12.77 0.66 9.03
C TYR A 132 -13.84 1.66 9.41
N LYS A 133 -13.74 2.20 10.63
CA LYS A 133 -14.53 3.35 11.06
C LYS A 133 -13.91 4.63 10.52
N MET A 134 -14.68 5.45 9.81
CA MET A 134 -14.26 6.74 9.28
C MET A 134 -15.30 7.79 9.64
N ASN A 135 -14.96 8.68 10.57
CA ASN A 135 -15.90 9.58 11.23
C ASN A 135 -17.07 8.79 11.88
N ASP A 136 -18.31 9.07 11.47
CA ASP A 136 -19.53 8.42 11.97
C ASP A 136 -19.98 7.22 11.11
N ASP A 137 -19.28 6.91 10.02
CA ASP A 137 -19.60 5.82 9.10
C ASP A 137 -18.58 4.67 9.17
N TYR A 138 -18.96 3.51 8.62
CA TYR A 138 -18.08 2.36 8.43
C TYR A 138 -17.86 2.08 6.95
N LYS A 139 -16.62 1.76 6.59
CA LYS A 139 -16.21 1.46 5.23
C LYS A 139 -15.84 -0.01 5.11
N SER A 140 -16.49 -0.67 4.15
CA SER A 140 -16.14 -2.03 3.73
C SER A 140 -14.96 -2.01 2.77
N VAL A 141 -14.15 -3.08 2.78
CA VAL A 141 -13.00 -3.23 1.89
C VAL A 141 -12.98 -4.59 1.21
N TYR A 142 -12.34 -4.67 0.05
CA TYR A 142 -11.92 -5.93 -0.53
C TYR A 142 -10.48 -6.23 -0.13
N GLN A 143 -10.24 -7.47 0.32
CA GLN A 143 -8.91 -7.97 0.65
C GLN A 143 -8.38 -8.86 -0.48
N TYR A 144 -7.19 -8.53 -0.95
CA TYR A 144 -6.39 -9.36 -1.85
C TYR A 144 -5.20 -9.93 -1.10
N ARG A 145 -4.68 -11.05 -1.60
CA ARG A 145 -3.48 -11.69 -1.06
C ARG A 145 -2.71 -12.49 -2.08
N LEU A 146 -1.46 -12.79 -1.74
CA LEU A 146 -0.62 -13.73 -2.44
C LEU A 146 0.22 -14.50 -1.41
N THR A 147 0.34 -15.81 -1.58
CA THR A 147 1.26 -16.63 -0.78
C THR A 147 2.57 -16.84 -1.54
N ARG A 148 3.63 -17.21 -0.82
CA ARG A 148 4.95 -17.46 -1.42
C ARG A 148 4.91 -18.57 -2.48
N SER A 149 4.14 -19.64 -2.25
CA SER A 149 3.98 -20.69 -3.26
C SER A 149 3.31 -20.17 -4.52
N GLU A 150 2.22 -19.40 -4.37
CA GLU A 150 1.52 -18.79 -5.51
C GLU A 150 2.39 -17.78 -6.26
N TYR A 151 3.24 -17.02 -5.55
CA TYR A 151 4.21 -16.13 -6.17
C TYR A 151 5.22 -16.91 -7.02
N LEU A 152 5.80 -17.99 -6.48
CA LEU A 152 6.78 -18.80 -7.20
C LEU A 152 6.19 -19.50 -8.44
N ASP A 153 4.90 -19.84 -8.42
CA ASP A 153 4.20 -20.40 -9.59
C ASP A 153 4.00 -19.38 -10.73
N THR A 154 4.27 -18.09 -10.49
CA THR A 154 4.12 -17.00 -11.49
C THR A 154 5.43 -16.54 -12.14
N LEU A 155 6.58 -17.03 -11.66
CA LEU A 155 7.91 -16.77 -12.24
C LEU A 155 8.20 -17.67 -13.44
#